data_AF-A0A7K4BCL3-F1
#
_entry.id   AF-A0A7K4BCL3-F1
#
_cell.length_a   1.000
_cell.length_b   1.000
_cell.length_c   1.000
_cell.angle_alpha   90.00
_cell.angle_beta   90.00
_cell.angle_gamma   90.00
#
_symmetry.space_group_name_H-M   'P 1'
#
loop_
_entity.id
_entity.type
_entity.pdbx_description
1 polymer ?
#
loop_
_entity_poly.entity_id
_entity_poly.type
_entity_poly.pdbx_seq_one_letter_code
_entity_poly.pdbx_strand_id
1 'polypeptide(L)'
;MGIEKLEKKLPEEIISIIDDEAAAVSISRQEAISRLMHSVTEKKYRVENELLKSQVKDLLRQISMKDDEISYLRGELTSLNKGLTRLAENLVHNNTDLNEVQSLLSPLKQEMTTCFNEVKLIQERMEKNDRNTYEKYIPIIFTGIFACLLVIFLIVSKVFG
;
A
#
# COMPACT_ATOMS: atom_id res chain seq x y z
N MET A 1 -60.01 -40.41 -25.71
CA MET A 1 -60.01 -39.49 -26.88
C MET A 1 -58.83 -38.54 -26.70
N GLY A 2 -57.74 -38.57 -27.45
CA GLY A 2 -57.41 -39.33 -28.64
C GLY A 2 -55.93 -39.75 -28.61
N ILE A 3 -55.72 -41.06 -28.66
CA ILE A 3 -54.46 -41.67 -29.11
C ILE A 3 -54.66 -41.99 -30.60
N GLU A 4 -55.16 -41.01 -31.35
CA GLU A 4 -55.31 -41.14 -32.79
C GLU A 4 -53.95 -40.87 -33.43
N LYS A 5 -53.27 -41.98 -33.70
CA LYS A 5 -52.58 -42.20 -34.97
C LYS A 5 -51.63 -41.07 -35.39
N LEU A 6 -50.47 -41.05 -34.74
CA LEU A 6 -49.22 -40.79 -35.46
C LEU A 6 -48.87 -42.01 -36.34
N GLU A 7 -49.78 -42.44 -37.21
CA GLU A 7 -49.43 -43.29 -38.36
C GLU A 7 -48.80 -42.37 -39.41
N LYS A 8 -47.60 -41.84 -39.11
CA LYS A 8 -46.69 -41.41 -40.16
C LYS A 8 -46.24 -42.70 -40.86
N LYS A 9 -47.04 -43.18 -41.82
CA LYS A 9 -46.56 -44.12 -42.84
C LYS A 9 -45.24 -43.55 -43.34
N LEU A 10 -44.18 -44.36 -43.31
CA LEU A 10 -42.95 -43.96 -43.97
C LEU A 10 -43.32 -43.63 -45.42
N PRO A 11 -42.83 -42.50 -45.97
CA PRO A 11 -43.02 -42.16 -47.37
C PRO A 11 -42.75 -43.38 -48.25
N GLU A 12 -43.57 -43.59 -49.28
CA GLU A 12 -43.43 -44.76 -50.18
C GLU A 12 -42.02 -44.87 -50.76
N GLU A 13 -41.37 -43.74 -50.97
CA GLU A 13 -39.96 -43.63 -51.36
C GLU A 13 -39.02 -44.36 -50.38
N ILE A 14 -39.20 -44.20 -49.07
CA ILE A 14 -38.35 -44.86 -48.06
C ILE A 14 -38.64 -46.36 -48.01
N ILE A 15 -39.90 -46.76 -48.18
CA ILE A 15 -40.27 -48.18 -48.21
C ILE A 15 -39.65 -48.87 -49.41
N SER A 16 -39.69 -48.24 -50.60
CA SER A 16 -39.03 -48.74 -51.81
C SER A 16 -37.53 -48.90 -51.60
N ILE A 17 -36.88 -47.89 -51.01
CA ILE A 17 -35.43 -47.94 -50.71
C ILE A 17 -35.09 -49.09 -49.75
N ILE A 18 -35.91 -49.31 -48.71
CA ILE A 18 -35.71 -50.42 -47.76
C ILE A 18 -35.89 -51.77 -48.46
N ASP A 19 -36.86 -51.88 -49.37
CA ASP A 19 -37.11 -53.11 -50.13
C ASP A 19 -35.99 -53.43 -51.11
N ASP A 20 -35.49 -52.41 -51.82
CA ASP A 20 -34.35 -52.54 -52.73
C ASP A 20 -33.08 -52.95 -51.96
N GLU A 21 -32.83 -52.37 -50.79
CA GLU A 21 -31.70 -52.73 -49.91
C GLU A 21 -31.87 -54.14 -49.31
N ALA A 22 -33.09 -54.50 -48.90
CA ALA A 22 -33.39 -55.83 -48.39
C ALA A 22 -33.19 -56.91 -49.46
N ALA A 23 -33.59 -56.63 -50.70
CA ALA A 23 -33.37 -57.50 -51.85
C ALA A 23 -31.88 -57.62 -52.21
N ALA A 24 -31.13 -56.50 -52.21
CA ALA A 24 -29.69 -56.48 -52.50
C ALA A 24 -28.88 -57.31 -51.50
N VAL A 25 -29.26 -57.27 -50.21
CA VAL A 25 -28.56 -57.99 -49.13
C VAL A 25 -29.19 -59.36 -48.86
N SER A 26 -30.24 -59.75 -49.60
CA SER A 26 -30.97 -61.01 -49.44
C SER A 26 -31.49 -61.24 -48.01
N ILE A 27 -32.04 -60.19 -47.39
CA ILE A 27 -32.62 -60.20 -46.05
C ILE A 27 -34.10 -59.83 -46.08
N SER A 28 -34.82 -60.09 -45.00
CA SER A 28 -36.19 -59.61 -44.87
C SER A 28 -36.22 -58.09 -44.64
N ARG A 29 -37.31 -57.43 -45.04
CA ARG A 29 -37.58 -56.02 -44.72
C ARG A 29 -37.42 -55.72 -43.22
N GLN A 30 -37.88 -56.63 -42.36
CA GLN A 30 -37.80 -56.46 -40.91
C GLN A 30 -36.35 -56.46 -40.39
N GLU A 31 -35.51 -57.30 -40.98
CA GLU A 31 -34.07 -57.35 -40.68
C GLU A 31 -33.36 -56.10 -41.21
N ALA A 32 -33.70 -55.62 -42.41
CA ALA A 32 -33.17 -54.37 -42.96
C ALA A 32 -33.53 -53.16 -42.07
N ILE A 33 -34.77 -53.06 -41.61
CA ILE A 33 -35.21 -52.02 -40.68
C ILE A 33 -34.45 -52.10 -39.36
N SER A 34 -34.25 -53.30 -38.80
CA SER A 34 -33.51 -53.49 -37.55
C SER A 34 -32.04 -53.03 -37.68
N ARG A 35 -31.39 -53.36 -38.80
CA ARG A 35 -30.02 -52.90 -39.11
C ARG A 35 -29.93 -51.39 -39.29
N LEU A 36 -30.87 -50.80 -40.04
CA LEU A 36 -30.94 -49.34 -40.21
C LEU A 36 -31.17 -48.64 -38.88
N MET A 37 -32.07 -49.15 -38.04
CA MET A 37 -32.33 -48.60 -36.70
C MET A 37 -31.07 -48.66 -35.82
N HIS A 38 -30.35 -49.78 -35.84
CA HIS A 38 -29.08 -49.91 -35.12
C HIS A 38 -28.03 -48.91 -35.64
N SER A 39 -27.85 -48.83 -36.97
CA SER A 39 -26.89 -47.92 -37.61
C SER A 39 -27.21 -46.44 -37.34
N VAL A 40 -28.48 -46.05 -37.38
CA VAL A 40 -28.92 -44.68 -37.05
C VAL A 40 -28.64 -44.36 -35.59
N THR A 41 -28.93 -45.30 -34.69
CA THR A 41 -28.69 -45.15 -33.26
C THR A 41 -27.20 -45.03 -32.94
N GLU A 42 -26.37 -45.88 -33.54
CA GLU A 42 -24.91 -45.84 -33.43
C GLU A 42 -24.34 -44.51 -33.96
N LYS A 43 -24.77 -44.08 -35.15
CA LYS A 43 -24.35 -42.79 -35.73
C LYS A 43 -24.74 -41.62 -34.84
N LYS A 44 -25.94 -41.62 -34.28
CA LYS A 44 -26.42 -40.58 -33.36
C LYS A 44 -25.50 -40.47 -32.13
N TYR A 45 -25.25 -41.59 -31.44
CA TYR A 45 -24.39 -41.59 -30.26
C TYR A 45 -22.93 -41.27 -30.60
N ARG A 46 -22.45 -41.67 -31.78
CA ARG A 46 -21.10 -41.31 -32.23
C ARG A 46 -20.95 -39.80 -32.39
N VAL A 47 -21.89 -39.14 -33.05
CA VAL A 47 -21.85 -37.67 -33.23
C VAL A 47 -21.92 -36.96 -31.89
N GLU A 48 -22.82 -37.38 -31.00
CA GLU A 48 -22.95 -36.81 -29.66
C GLU A 48 -21.66 -36.99 -28.83
N ASN A 49 -21.06 -38.17 -28.87
CA ASN A 49 -19.80 -38.45 -28.18
C ASN A 49 -18.63 -37.61 -28.72
N GLU A 50 -18.52 -37.42 -30.04
CA GLU A 50 -17.47 -36.58 -30.61
C GLU A 50 -17.66 -35.10 -30.24
N LEU A 51 -18.90 -34.61 -30.21
CA LEU A 51 -19.20 -33.26 -29.72
C LEU A 51 -18.80 -33.09 -28.26
N LEU A 52 -19.19 -34.03 -27.40
CA LEU A 52 -18.85 -34.01 -25.98
C LEU A 52 -17.33 -34.08 -25.76
N LYS A 53 -16.61 -34.91 -26.52
CA LYS A 53 -15.14 -34.95 -26.47
C LYS A 53 -14.52 -33.60 -26.83
N SER A 54 -15.03 -32.92 -27.87
CA SER A 54 -14.56 -31.60 -28.24
C SER A 54 -14.80 -30.58 -27.13
N GLN A 55 -16.00 -30.56 -26.55
CA GLN A 55 -16.34 -29.66 -25.44
C GLN A 55 -15.46 -29.92 -24.21
N VAL A 56 -15.22 -31.18 -23.85
CA VAL A 56 -14.32 -31.55 -22.75
C VAL A 56 -12.90 -31.06 -23.02
N LYS A 57 -12.39 -31.21 -24.25
CA LYS A 57 -11.07 -30.73 -24.63
C LYS A 57 -10.96 -29.21 -24.51
N ASP A 58 -11.98 -28.48 -24.94
CA ASP A 58 -12.01 -27.02 -24.85
C ASP A 58 -12.09 -26.54 -23.40
N LEU A 59 -12.86 -27.23 -22.55
CA LEU A 59 -12.92 -26.94 -21.11
C LEU A 59 -11.57 -27.22 -20.43
N LEU A 60 -10.91 -28.33 -20.75
CA LEU A 60 -9.58 -28.65 -20.22
C LEU A 60 -8.55 -27.57 -20.59
N ARG A 61 -8.62 -27.06 -21.82
CA ARG A 61 -7.76 -25.95 -22.26
C ARG A 61 -8.03 -24.69 -21.45
N GLN A 62 -9.30 -24.35 -21.22
CA GLN A 62 -9.67 -23.19 -20.40
C GLN A 62 -9.21 -23.33 -18.95
N ILE A 63 -9.35 -24.52 -18.36
CA ILE A 63 -8.85 -24.83 -17.01
C ILE A 63 -7.34 -24.62 -16.96
N SER A 64 -6.58 -25.17 -17.91
CA SER A 64 -5.12 -24.98 -17.96
C SER A 64 -4.73 -23.50 -18.03
N MET A 65 -5.40 -22.71 -18.87
CA MET A 65 -5.14 -21.26 -18.95
C MET A 65 -5.44 -20.54 -17.64
N LYS A 66 -6.50 -20.95 -16.93
CA LYS A 66 -6.87 -20.39 -15.63
C LYS A 66 -5.88 -20.80 -14.53
N ASP A 67 -5.36 -22.01 -14.57
CA ASP A 67 -4.33 -22.48 -13.64
C ASP A 67 -3.01 -21.71 -13.82
N ASP A 68 -2.64 -21.40 -15.06
CA ASP A 68 -1.48 -20.55 -15.37
C ASP A 68 -1.68 -19.12 -14.83
N GLU A 69 -2.87 -18.54 -15.05
CA GLU A 69 -3.23 -17.21 -14.53
C GLU A 69 -3.20 -17.16 -12.99
N ILE A 70 -3.75 -18.18 -12.32
CA ILE A 70 -3.70 -18.31 -10.86
C ILE A 70 -2.26 -18.42 -10.36
N SER A 71 -1.43 -19.19 -11.05
CA SER A 71 -0.02 -19.37 -10.70
C SER A 71 0.76 -18.07 -10.82
N TYR A 72 0.52 -17.31 -11.89
CA TYR A 72 1.09 -15.97 -12.09
C TYR A 72 0.67 -15.01 -10.96
N LEU A 73 -0.63 -14.93 -10.66
CA LEU A 73 -1.16 -14.04 -9.62
C LEU A 73 -0.63 -14.40 -8.21
N ARG A 74 -0.42 -15.69 -7.92
CA ARG A 74 0.23 -16.12 -6.68
C ARG A 74 1.69 -15.66 -6.59
N GLY A 75 2.40 -15.66 -7.73
CA GLY A 75 3.75 -15.12 -7.83
C GLY A 75 3.79 -13.63 -7.51
N GLU A 76 2.91 -12.85 -8.15
CA GLU A 76 2.77 -11.41 -7.92
C GLU A 76 2.44 -11.09 -6.45
N LEU A 77 1.48 -11.81 -5.86
CA LEU A 77 1.11 -11.64 -4.46
C LEU A 77 2.28 -11.93 -3.51
N THR A 78 3.08 -12.95 -3.82
CA THR A 78 4.27 -13.29 -3.02
C THR A 78 5.32 -12.18 -3.10
N SER A 79 5.55 -11.62 -4.28
CA SER A 79 6.47 -10.50 -4.50
C SER A 79 6.02 -9.24 -3.75
N LEU A 80 4.72 -8.92 -3.84
CA LEU A 80 4.13 -7.80 -3.12
C LEU A 80 4.27 -7.95 -1.60
N ASN A 81 3.98 -9.14 -1.08
CA ASN A 81 4.11 -9.43 0.35
C ASN A 81 5.56 -9.24 0.84
N LYS A 82 6.56 -9.72 0.08
CA LYS A 82 7.98 -9.47 0.38
C LYS A 82 8.31 -7.98 0.37
N GLY A 83 7.76 -7.21 -0.58
CA GLY A 83 7.91 -5.77 -0.63
C GLY A 83 7.35 -5.08 0.62
N LEU A 84 6.15 -5.49 1.06
CA LEU A 84 5.51 -4.95 2.25
C LEU A 84 6.30 -5.26 3.52
N THR A 85 6.81 -6.49 3.67
CA THR A 85 7.67 -6.86 4.80
C THR A 85 8.92 -5.98 4.88
N ARG A 86 9.63 -5.79 3.76
CA ARG A 86 10.81 -4.89 3.71
C ARG A 86 10.46 -3.45 4.08
N LEU A 87 9.32 -2.95 3.61
CA LEU A 87 8.87 -1.60 3.94
C LEU A 87 8.58 -1.47 5.45
N ALA A 88 7.95 -2.48 6.05
CA ALA A 88 7.69 -2.51 7.49
C ALA A 88 8.98 -2.53 8.31
N GLU A 89 9.96 -3.36 7.90
CA GLU A 89 11.29 -3.40 8.53
C GLU A 89 11.99 -2.04 8.47
N ASN A 90 11.99 -1.40 7.30
CA ASN A 90 12.57 -0.07 7.13
C ASN A 90 11.88 0.99 8.02
N LEU A 91 10.56 0.91 8.18
CA LEU A 91 9.81 1.83 9.02
C LEU A 91 10.20 1.66 10.50
N VAL A 92 10.34 0.42 10.98
CA VAL A 92 10.82 0.13 12.33
C VAL A 92 12.24 0.66 12.55
N HIS A 93 13.12 0.45 11.57
CA HIS A 93 14.50 0.95 11.65
C HIS A 93 14.54 2.48 11.70
N ASN A 94 13.87 3.17 10.77
CA ASN A 94 13.80 4.63 10.76
C ASN A 94 13.19 5.22 12.04
N ASN A 95 12.21 4.54 12.63
CA ASN A 95 11.62 4.97 13.89
C ASN A 95 12.62 4.81 15.06
N THR A 96 13.46 3.80 15.01
CA THR A 96 14.55 3.61 15.99
C THR A 96 15.57 4.73 15.86
N ASP A 97 16.02 5.02 14.64
CA ASP A 97 16.96 6.10 14.36
C ASP A 97 16.41 7.47 14.81
N LEU A 98 15.12 7.72 14.58
CA LEU A 98 14.45 8.95 15.03
C LEU A 98 14.47 9.07 16.56
N ASN A 99 14.16 7.98 17.26
CA ASN A 99 14.23 7.95 18.72
C ASN A 99 15.65 8.18 19.24
N GLU A 100 16.67 7.59 18.59
CA GLU A 100 18.08 7.82 18.93
C GLU A 100 18.45 9.30 18.75
N VAL A 101 18.12 9.90 17.60
CA VAL A 101 18.35 11.33 17.35
C VAL A 101 17.63 12.19 18.39
N GLN A 102 16.38 11.87 18.73
CA GLN A 102 15.62 12.59 19.74
C GLN A 102 16.24 12.48 21.14
N SER A 103 16.78 11.30 21.47
CA SER A 103 17.49 11.06 22.74
C SER A 103 18.77 11.89 22.85
N LEU A 104 19.45 12.15 21.73
CA LEU A 104 20.65 13.01 21.68
C LEU A 104 20.30 14.50 21.68
N LEU A 105 19.19 14.88 21.06
CA LEU A 105 18.78 16.29 20.96
C LEU A 105 18.25 16.85 22.28
N SER A 106 17.57 16.02 23.08
CA SER A 106 17.02 16.42 24.38
C SER A 106 18.07 16.96 25.37
N PRO A 107 19.18 16.25 25.67
CA PRO A 107 20.23 16.76 26.55
C PRO A 107 20.91 17.99 25.97
N LEU A 108 21.17 18.03 24.65
CA LEU A 108 21.78 19.19 24.01
C LEU A 108 20.91 20.45 24.18
N LYS A 109 19.60 20.33 24.05
CA LYS A 109 18.65 21.43 24.31
C LYS A 109 18.69 21.89 25.77
N GLN A 110 18.82 20.95 26.70
CA GLN A 110 18.95 21.26 28.12
C GLN A 110 20.27 21.99 28.42
N GLU A 111 21.40 21.49 27.91
CA GLU A 111 22.71 22.13 28.02
C GLU A 111 22.71 23.55 27.44
N MET A 112 22.10 23.73 26.26
CA MET A 112 21.96 25.05 25.65
C MET A 112 21.15 26.01 26.52
N THR A 113 20.08 25.52 27.16
CA THR A 113 19.26 26.32 28.07
C THR A 113 20.04 26.71 29.34
N THR A 114 20.81 25.76 29.90
CA THR A 114 21.69 26.02 31.05
C THR A 114 22.74 27.07 30.71
N CYS A 115 23.45 26.89 29.59
CA CYS A 115 24.45 27.85 29.12
C CYS A 115 23.85 29.25 28.89
N PHE A 116 22.67 29.33 28.27
CA PHE A 116 21.97 30.60 28.08
C PHE A 116 21.66 31.30 29.40
N ASN A 117 21.17 30.56 30.41
CA ASN A 117 20.89 31.10 31.72
C ASN A 117 22.17 31.57 32.44
N GLU A 118 23.27 30.82 32.33
CA GLU A 118 24.57 31.21 32.89
C GLU A 118 25.09 32.51 32.26
N VAL A 119 25.02 32.64 30.93
CA VAL A 119 25.40 33.87 30.21
C VAL A 119 24.57 35.05 30.71
N LYS A 120 23.25 34.88 30.86
CA LYS A 120 22.37 35.92 31.40
C LYS A 120 22.76 36.34 32.82
N LEU A 121 23.04 35.38 33.70
CA LEU A 121 23.48 35.65 35.07
C LEU A 121 24.83 36.37 35.13
N ILE A 122 25.75 36.07 34.21
CA ILE A 122 27.03 36.78 34.08
C ILE A 122 26.78 38.21 33.63
N GLN A 123 25.92 38.42 32.64
CA GLN A 123 25.56 39.75 32.15
C GLN A 123 24.95 40.62 33.26
N GLU A 124 23.99 40.09 34.02
CA GLU A 124 23.39 40.77 35.17
C GLU A 124 24.44 41.11 36.26
N ARG A 125 25.39 40.21 36.51
CA ARG A 125 26.50 40.46 37.46
C ARG A 125 27.43 41.58 36.98
N MET A 126 27.76 41.62 35.68
CA MET A 126 28.59 42.70 35.12
C MET A 126 27.89 44.05 35.25
N GLU A 127 26.60 44.15 34.88
CA GLU A 127 25.83 45.39 35.01
C GLU A 127 25.71 45.89 36.46
N LYS A 128 25.61 44.96 37.43
CA LYS A 128 25.58 45.31 38.86
C LYS A 128 26.94 45.75 39.37
N ASN A 129 28.02 45.09 38.94
CA ASN A 129 29.37 45.45 39.32
C ASN A 129 29.76 46.84 38.81
N ASP A 130 29.41 47.16 37.57
CA ASP A 130 29.62 48.49 37.00
C ASP A 130 28.88 49.55 37.80
N ARG A 131 27.59 49.35 38.09
CA ARG A 131 26.78 50.27 38.92
C ARG A 131 27.37 50.50 40.32
N ASN A 132 27.77 49.43 41.01
CA ASN A 132 28.37 49.52 42.33
C ASN A 132 29.70 50.29 42.31
N THR A 133 30.48 50.15 41.24
CA THR A 133 31.72 50.91 41.06
C THR A 133 31.42 52.40 41.01
N TYR A 134 30.45 52.85 40.21
CA TYR A 134 30.07 54.27 40.15
C TYR A 134 29.49 54.78 41.47
N GLU A 135 28.55 54.04 42.09
CA GLU A 135 27.90 54.45 43.34
C GLU A 135 28.90 54.65 44.49
N LYS A 136 29.95 53.83 44.56
CA LYS A 136 30.98 53.95 45.61
C LYS A 136 31.78 55.25 45.54
N TYR A 137 32.05 55.77 44.34
CA TYR A 137 32.87 56.98 44.17
C TYR A 137 32.07 58.28 44.19
N ILE A 138 30.75 58.25 44.01
CA ILE A 138 29.88 59.43 44.02
C ILE A 138 30.06 60.30 45.28
N PRO A 139 30.00 59.77 46.52
CA PRO A 139 30.16 60.59 47.73
C PRO A 139 31.54 61.25 47.85
N ILE A 140 32.59 60.55 47.40
CA ILE A 140 33.99 61.02 47.44
C ILE A 140 34.17 62.19 46.46
N ILE A 141 33.58 62.09 45.26
CA ILE A 141 33.61 63.17 44.27
C ILE A 141 32.85 64.40 44.80
N PHE A 142 31.64 64.23 45.33
CA PHE A 142 30.85 65.34 45.87
C PHE A 142 31.54 66.05 47.04
N THR A 143 32.11 65.29 47.98
CA THR A 143 32.86 65.86 49.11
C THR A 143 34.11 66.62 48.64
N GLY A 144 34.83 66.10 47.64
CA GLY A 144 35.96 66.80 47.02
C GLY A 144 35.56 68.12 46.35
N ILE A 145 34.48 68.13 45.56
CA ILE A 145 33.95 69.35 44.92
C ILE A 145 33.54 70.37 45.97
N PHE A 146 32.80 69.95 47.00
CA PHE A 146 32.32 70.83 48.06
C PHE A 146 33.48 71.45 48.84
N ALA A 147 34.51 70.66 49.17
CA ALA A 147 35.73 71.15 49.81
C ALA A 147 36.45 72.20 48.95
N CYS A 148 36.58 71.98 47.64
CA CYS A 148 37.17 72.95 46.71
C CYS A 148 36.37 74.26 46.67
N LEU A 149 35.04 74.17 46.57
CA LEU A 149 34.16 75.36 46.58
C LEU A 149 34.28 76.14 47.90
N LEU A 150 34.37 75.45 49.02
CA LEU A 150 34.51 76.07 50.35
C LEU A 150 35.85 76.80 50.47
N VAL A 151 36.95 76.21 49.97
CA VAL A 151 38.26 76.88 49.91
C VAL A 151 38.21 78.12 49.03
N ILE A 152 37.61 78.05 47.85
CA ILE A 152 37.45 79.20 46.96
C ILE A 152 36.62 80.29 47.64
N PHE A 153 35.50 79.92 48.27
CA PHE A 153 34.66 80.84 49.01
C PHE A 153 35.45 81.55 50.12
N LEU A 154 36.22 80.82 50.92
CA LEU A 154 37.07 81.39 51.97
C LEU A 154 38.12 82.36 51.42
N ILE A 155 38.75 82.03 50.28
CA ILE A 155 39.71 82.92 49.62
C ILE A 155 39.01 84.20 49.16
N VAL A 156 37.87 84.09 48.48
CA VAL A 156 37.10 85.24 47.98
C VAL A 156 36.63 86.11 49.15
N SER A 157 36.05 85.51 50.19
CA SER A 157 35.62 86.24 51.39
C SER A 157 36.76 86.96 52.11
N LYS A 158 37.98 86.42 52.07
CA LYS A 158 39.16 87.06 52.68
C LYS A 158 39.76 88.17 51.82
N VAL A 159 39.62 88.11 50.49
CA VAL A 159 40.14 89.12 49.57
C VAL A 159 39.19 90.31 49.44
N PHE A 160 37.88 90.09 49.54
CA PHE A 160 36.85 91.11 49.32
C PHE A 160 36.11 91.55 50.60
N GLY A 161 36.44 90.98 51.76
CA GLY A 161 35.89 91.34 53.07
C GLY A 161 36.83 92.18 53.92
#